data_AF-A0A9X1ZD69-F1
#
_entry.id   AF-A0A9X1ZD69-F1
#
_cell.length_a   1.000
_cell.length_b   1.000
_cell.length_c   1.000
_cell.angle_alpha   90.00
_cell.angle_beta   90.00
_cell.angle_gamma   90.00
#
_symmetry.space_group_name_H-M   'P 1'
#
loop_
_entity.id
_entity.type
_entity.pdbx_description
1 polymer ?
#
loop_
_entity_poly.entity_id
_entity_poly.type
_entity_poly.pdbx_seq_one_letter_code
_entity_poly.pdbx_strand_id
1 'polypeptide(L)'
;MPIRGKNELMQYIAANDFEWLKANDAANHFDCIYEDEQGIAIIDKLRGAGVFSDEDIFLQLYYAKEQHMHDWNEQEWSGKTAALFSILERYPRDGSLTIADAPVGPCYDMVYQISNDFFLPMIKRLVELGCELDQNDFLEHVYDGNDDPEYQLYDFLTGHYQRFSPQALTTTCAAILSHEADEIELENRNQQIVSNILAKGADLNCSVNDNSCVADFGSLFAAVFAIAPQMLDSHPHIAKDYLPNETALADINWQYVILENNFGPTHLEALSKLVAKGAKLPLAEIAENIEDIWQYLNERVVEYNSTDAAEHLSEFDLMAYAKAVRAMAK
;
A
#
# COMPACT_ATOMS: atom_id res chain seq x y z
N MET A 1 21.32 17.71 28.95
CA MET A 1 20.74 16.88 30.03
C MET A 1 19.26 16.85 29.75
N PRO A 2 18.62 15.69 29.58
CA PRO A 2 17.21 15.65 29.16
C PRO A 2 16.32 16.40 30.15
N ILE A 3 15.27 17.03 29.63
CA ILE A 3 14.29 17.78 30.42
C ILE A 3 13.66 16.83 31.44
N ARG A 4 13.70 17.17 32.73
CA ARG A 4 13.33 16.27 33.83
C ARG A 4 11.84 16.24 34.12
N GLY A 5 11.06 17.14 33.51
CA GLY A 5 9.61 17.16 33.61
C GLY A 5 8.99 18.51 33.25
N LYS A 6 7.65 18.57 33.23
CA LYS A 6 6.85 19.73 32.80
C LYS A 6 7.26 21.04 33.49
N ASN A 7 7.56 21.02 34.79
CA ASN A 7 7.94 22.24 35.51
C ASN A 7 9.26 22.84 35.01
N GLU A 8 10.24 21.99 34.68
CA GLU A 8 11.52 22.45 34.12
C GLU A 8 11.32 23.00 32.71
N LEU A 9 10.58 22.28 31.87
CA LEU A 9 10.20 22.72 30.52
C LEU A 9 9.56 24.12 30.53
N MET A 10 8.53 24.32 31.38
CA MET A 10 7.81 25.60 31.45
C MET A 10 8.69 26.74 31.98
N GLN A 11 9.66 26.46 32.86
CA GLN A 11 10.63 27.47 33.32
C GLN A 11 11.50 27.98 32.17
N TYR A 12 12.02 27.10 31.33
CA TYR A 12 12.85 27.50 30.18
C TYR A 12 12.03 28.17 29.06
N ILE A 13 10.78 27.75 28.86
CA ILE A 13 9.82 28.44 27.96
C ILE A 13 9.54 29.86 28.45
N ALA A 14 9.33 30.05 29.75
CA ALA A 14 9.10 31.37 30.35
C ALA A 14 10.34 32.26 30.28
N ALA A 15 11.54 31.67 30.38
CA ALA A 15 12.82 32.35 30.25
C ALA A 15 13.20 32.70 28.80
N ASN A 16 12.45 32.21 27.78
CA ASN A 16 12.79 32.32 26.36
C ASN A 16 14.15 31.69 25.99
N ASP A 17 14.58 30.64 26.69
CA ASP A 17 15.85 29.96 26.42
C ASP A 17 15.69 28.93 25.30
N PHE A 18 15.42 29.41 24.09
CA PHE A 18 15.06 28.59 22.94
C PHE A 18 16.21 27.69 22.45
N GLU A 19 17.45 28.19 22.51
CA GLU A 19 18.64 27.40 22.17
C GLU A 19 18.81 26.21 23.11
N TRP A 20 18.60 26.42 24.42
CA TRP A 20 18.64 25.33 25.38
C TRP A 20 17.50 24.34 25.15
N LEU A 21 16.27 24.82 24.90
CA LEU A 21 15.12 23.96 24.62
C LEU A 21 15.35 23.08 23.40
N LYS A 22 15.91 23.64 22.32
CA LYS A 22 16.28 22.90 21.11
C LYS A 22 17.38 21.88 21.38
N ALA A 23 18.44 22.27 22.10
CA ALA A 23 19.57 21.40 22.41
C ALA A 23 19.23 20.25 23.38
N ASN A 24 18.09 20.32 24.06
CA ASN A 24 17.62 19.30 25.01
C ASN A 24 16.29 18.67 24.60
N ASP A 25 15.96 18.72 23.30
CA ASP A 25 14.87 17.98 22.67
C ASP A 25 13.49 18.23 23.30
N ALA A 26 13.13 19.51 23.39
CA ALA A 26 11.83 19.92 23.90
C ALA A 26 10.64 19.33 23.11
N ALA A 27 10.86 18.88 21.85
CA ALA A 27 9.86 18.22 21.01
C ALA A 27 9.32 16.92 21.64
N ASN A 28 10.15 16.15 22.36
CA ASN A 28 9.69 14.97 23.10
C ASN A 28 8.66 15.27 24.21
N HIS A 29 8.40 16.54 24.51
CA HIS A 29 7.39 16.96 25.46
C HIS A 29 6.22 17.70 24.79
N PHE A 30 6.04 17.58 23.47
CA PHE A 30 4.96 18.24 22.73
C PHE A 30 3.60 17.93 23.33
N ASP A 31 3.26 16.65 23.55
CA ASP A 31 1.98 16.23 24.17
C ASP A 31 1.72 16.95 25.52
N CYS A 32 2.74 17.07 26.36
CA CYS A 32 2.63 17.72 27.66
C CYS A 32 2.29 19.22 27.55
N ILE A 33 2.78 19.87 26.49
CA ILE A 33 2.46 21.26 26.17
C ILE A 33 1.09 21.33 25.51
N TYR A 34 0.80 20.44 24.57
CA TYR A 34 -0.46 20.39 23.84
C TYR A 34 -1.66 20.29 24.78
N GLU A 35 -1.59 19.45 25.81
CA GLU A 35 -2.65 19.29 26.82
C GLU A 35 -2.83 20.49 27.76
N ASP A 36 -1.89 21.43 27.79
CA ASP A 36 -2.01 22.63 28.61
C ASP A 36 -3.10 23.59 28.08
N GLU A 37 -3.77 24.33 28.98
CA GLU A 37 -4.77 25.34 28.58
C GLU A 37 -4.17 26.43 27.68
N GLN A 38 -2.88 26.76 27.88
CA GLN A 38 -2.14 27.70 27.05
C GLN A 38 -1.30 27.02 25.96
N GLY A 39 -1.48 25.70 25.78
CA GLY A 39 -0.64 24.85 24.94
C GLY A 39 -0.43 25.37 23.52
N ILE A 40 -1.52 25.73 22.83
CA ILE A 40 -1.46 26.28 21.47
C ILE A 40 -0.61 27.55 21.39
N ALA A 41 -0.77 28.47 22.34
CA ALA A 41 0.01 29.71 22.35
C ALA A 41 1.50 29.44 22.61
N ILE A 42 1.82 28.42 23.41
CA ILE A 42 3.18 27.98 23.66
C ILE A 42 3.77 27.31 22.41
N ILE A 43 3.02 26.40 21.76
CA ILE A 43 3.43 25.73 20.51
C ILE A 43 3.73 26.75 19.42
N ASP A 44 2.83 27.73 19.22
CA ASP A 44 3.00 28.81 18.25
C ASP A 44 4.29 29.61 18.49
N LYS A 45 4.55 29.97 19.76
CA LYS A 45 5.77 30.66 20.17
C LYS A 45 7.02 29.82 19.89
N LEU A 46 6.99 28.52 20.20
CA LEU A 46 8.10 27.59 20.01
C LEU A 46 8.37 27.30 18.54
N ARG A 47 7.32 27.22 17.72
CA ARG A 47 7.43 27.13 16.26
C ARG A 47 8.09 28.38 15.68
N GLY A 48 7.62 29.56 16.08
CA GLY A 48 8.22 30.84 15.64
C GLY A 48 9.67 31.05 16.07
N ALA A 49 10.11 30.36 17.12
CA ALA A 49 11.51 30.34 17.56
C ALA A 49 12.36 29.22 16.91
N GLY A 50 11.77 28.38 16.05
CA GLY A 50 12.45 27.24 15.43
C GLY A 50 12.85 26.13 16.41
N VAL A 51 12.14 26.04 17.54
CA VAL A 51 12.26 24.95 18.53
C VAL A 51 11.41 23.75 18.11
N PHE A 52 10.20 24.01 17.62
CA PHE A 52 9.35 22.99 16.99
C PHE A 52 9.42 23.08 15.48
N SER A 53 9.41 21.90 14.87
CA SER A 53 9.46 21.70 13.43
C SER A 53 8.08 21.45 12.83
N ASP A 54 7.99 21.42 11.51
CA ASP A 54 6.77 21.01 10.82
C ASP A 54 6.41 19.54 11.11
N GLU A 55 7.42 18.69 11.27
CA GLU A 55 7.27 17.27 11.64
C GLU A 55 6.68 17.10 13.03
N ASP A 56 7.17 17.85 14.03
CA ASP A 56 6.67 17.77 15.41
C ASP A 56 5.16 18.07 15.49
N ILE A 57 4.72 19.09 14.76
CA ILE A 57 3.31 19.48 14.71
C ILE A 57 2.47 18.40 14.02
N PHE A 58 2.98 17.82 12.93
CA PHE A 58 2.30 16.74 12.21
C PHE A 58 2.21 15.46 13.05
N LEU A 59 3.27 15.06 13.75
CA LEU A 59 3.25 13.92 14.66
C LEU A 59 2.19 14.11 15.75
N GLN A 60 2.02 15.33 16.27
CA GLN A 60 0.94 15.59 17.23
C GLN A 60 -0.44 15.39 16.60
N LEU A 61 -0.67 15.92 15.39
CA LEU A 61 -1.93 15.73 14.66
C LEU A 61 -2.22 14.24 14.45
N TYR A 62 -1.20 13.46 14.10
CA TYR A 62 -1.29 12.02 13.93
C TYR A 62 -1.54 11.27 15.25
N TYR A 63 -0.78 11.53 16.31
CA TYR A 63 -0.94 10.81 17.58
C TYR A 63 -2.28 11.11 18.26
N ALA A 64 -2.80 12.32 18.10
CA ALA A 64 -4.11 12.69 18.61
C ALA A 64 -5.27 12.32 17.65
N LYS A 65 -5.02 11.54 16.58
CA LYS A 65 -6.02 11.21 15.54
C LYS A 65 -7.35 10.71 16.08
N GLU A 66 -7.36 9.91 17.16
CA GLU A 66 -8.58 9.41 17.80
C GLU A 66 -9.43 10.55 18.40
N GLN A 67 -8.78 11.57 18.98
CA GLN A 67 -9.45 12.78 19.47
C GLN A 67 -9.96 13.67 18.33
N HIS A 68 -9.35 13.52 17.16
CA HIS A 68 -9.61 14.31 15.95
C HIS A 68 -10.54 13.60 14.96
N MET A 69 -11.05 12.39 15.26
CA MET A 69 -11.86 11.61 14.32
C MET A 69 -13.07 12.36 13.74
N HIS A 70 -13.68 13.24 14.54
CA HIS A 70 -14.79 14.06 14.06
C HIS A 70 -14.33 15.22 13.18
N ASP A 71 -13.12 15.76 13.40
CA ASP A 71 -12.54 16.83 12.58
C ASP A 71 -12.03 16.30 11.22
N TRP A 72 -11.62 15.03 11.13
CA TRP A 72 -11.06 14.46 9.88
C TRP A 72 -12.09 14.24 8.77
N ASN A 73 -13.37 14.12 9.11
CA ASN A 73 -14.46 13.96 8.15
C ASN A 73 -15.03 15.29 7.64
N GLU A 74 -14.63 16.42 8.23
CA GLU A 74 -15.18 17.74 7.92
C GLU A 74 -14.15 18.58 7.14
N GLN A 75 -14.62 19.34 6.14
CA GLN A 75 -13.79 20.34 5.44
C GLN A 75 -13.32 21.48 6.37
N GLU A 76 -13.81 21.51 7.61
CA GLU A 76 -13.56 22.56 8.58
C GLU A 76 -13.11 21.95 9.90
N TRP A 77 -11.80 21.92 10.13
CA TRP A 77 -11.26 21.50 11.41
C TRP A 77 -11.64 22.47 12.51
N SER A 78 -11.75 21.95 13.74
CA SER A 78 -12.13 22.74 14.90
C SER A 78 -11.05 22.73 15.99
N GLY A 79 -11.23 23.59 17.00
CA GLY A 79 -10.45 23.58 18.23
C GLY A 79 -8.93 23.62 18.05
N LYS A 80 -8.22 22.70 18.72
CA LYS A 80 -6.77 22.63 18.70
C LYS A 80 -6.22 22.15 17.35
N THR A 81 -6.96 21.30 16.62
CA THR A 81 -6.64 20.84 15.26
C THR A 81 -6.49 22.03 14.32
N ALA A 82 -7.53 22.85 14.21
CA ALA A 82 -7.52 24.06 13.39
C ALA A 82 -6.38 25.01 13.75
N ALA A 83 -6.07 25.11 15.06
CA ALA A 83 -5.00 25.95 15.55
C ALA A 83 -3.60 25.44 15.16
N LEU A 84 -3.36 24.12 15.20
CA LEU A 84 -2.10 23.53 14.75
C LEU A 84 -1.85 23.76 13.26
N PHE A 85 -2.88 23.63 12.42
CA PHE A 85 -2.74 23.95 11.00
C PHE A 85 -2.58 25.45 10.73
N SER A 86 -3.25 26.30 11.51
CA SER A 86 -3.00 27.75 11.47
C SER A 86 -1.56 28.12 11.85
N ILE A 87 -0.90 27.30 12.68
CA ILE A 87 0.53 27.46 12.99
C ILE A 87 1.38 27.03 11.80
N LEU A 88 1.11 25.87 11.20
CA LEU A 88 1.82 25.40 9.99
C LEU A 88 1.71 26.37 8.81
N GLU A 89 0.58 27.06 8.65
CA GLU A 89 0.34 28.06 7.61
C GLU A 89 1.14 29.35 7.80
N ARG A 90 1.37 29.74 9.05
CA ARG A 90 1.89 31.07 9.40
C ARG A 90 3.39 31.16 9.22
N TYR A 91 4.10 30.06 9.43
CA TYR A 91 5.56 30.03 9.39
C TYR A 91 6.06 29.43 8.07
N PRO A 92 7.20 29.90 7.54
CA PRO A 92 7.84 29.26 6.40
C PRO A 92 8.15 27.79 6.70
N ARG A 93 8.00 26.94 5.69
CA ARG A 93 8.37 25.53 5.76
C ARG A 93 9.83 25.40 6.19
N ASP A 94 10.09 24.56 7.20
CA ASP A 94 11.46 24.31 7.65
C ASP A 94 12.11 23.10 6.94
N GLY A 95 11.32 22.39 6.13
CA GLY A 95 11.77 21.25 5.34
C GLY A 95 11.96 19.97 6.16
N SER A 96 11.49 19.92 7.41
CA SER A 96 11.58 18.70 8.22
C SER A 96 10.50 17.68 7.87
N LEU A 97 9.35 18.13 7.35
CA LEU A 97 8.24 17.27 7.03
C LEU A 97 8.26 16.86 5.55
N THR A 98 8.83 15.68 5.33
CA THR A 98 8.47 14.79 4.24
C THR A 98 7.65 13.67 4.85
N ILE A 99 6.41 13.48 4.38
CA ILE A 99 5.59 12.33 4.80
C ILE A 99 6.08 11.13 4.00
N ALA A 100 7.15 10.53 4.50
CA ALA A 100 7.81 9.33 4.02
C ALA A 100 8.21 8.52 5.26
N ASP A 101 8.19 7.19 5.17
CA ASP A 101 8.60 6.17 6.14
C ASP A 101 9.16 6.68 7.48
N ALA A 102 8.32 7.36 8.26
CA ALA A 102 8.67 7.78 9.60
C ALA A 102 8.26 6.61 10.51
N PRO A 103 9.20 5.84 11.07
CA PRO A 103 8.86 4.63 11.80
C PRO A 103 8.03 4.98 13.04
N VAL A 104 6.75 4.61 13.04
CA VAL A 104 5.85 4.80 14.18
C VAL A 104 5.75 3.51 14.99
N GLY A 105 6.89 3.11 15.56
CA GLY A 105 6.97 1.95 16.45
C GLY A 105 7.28 0.62 15.75
N PRO A 106 7.12 -0.52 16.46
CA PRO A 106 7.75 -1.78 16.09
C PRO A 106 7.08 -2.56 14.94
N CYS A 107 5.95 -2.11 14.39
CA CYS A 107 5.16 -2.95 13.49
C CYS A 107 4.56 -2.30 12.23
N TYR A 108 4.52 -0.97 12.07
CA TYR A 108 3.89 -0.38 10.87
C TYR A 108 4.51 0.97 10.48
N ASP A 109 4.61 1.19 9.17
CA ASP A 109 4.93 2.48 8.58
C ASP A 109 3.79 3.49 8.86
N MET A 110 4.13 4.76 9.04
CA MET A 110 3.15 5.83 9.14
C MET A 110 2.30 5.94 7.87
N VAL A 111 2.93 5.81 6.70
CA VAL A 111 2.25 5.96 5.41
C VAL A 111 1.18 4.89 5.27
N TYR A 112 1.48 3.63 5.59
CA TYR A 112 0.49 2.56 5.66
C TYR A 112 -0.71 2.93 6.55
N GLN A 113 -0.47 3.51 7.73
CA GLN A 113 -1.53 3.86 8.69
C GLN A 113 -2.43 5.02 8.22
N ILE A 114 -1.94 5.88 7.34
CA ILE A 114 -2.69 7.05 6.84
C ILE A 114 -3.07 6.94 5.36
N SER A 115 -2.76 5.84 4.68
CA SER A 115 -3.11 5.60 3.28
C SER A 115 -4.55 5.12 3.12
N ASN A 116 -5.50 5.92 3.58
CA ASN A 116 -6.93 5.70 3.38
C ASN A 116 -7.71 7.02 3.19
N ASP A 117 -8.92 6.92 2.65
CA ASP A 117 -9.81 8.03 2.33
C ASP A 117 -10.17 8.85 3.59
N PHE A 118 -10.17 8.24 4.77
CA PHE A 118 -10.44 8.94 6.02
C PHE A 118 -9.37 10.01 6.34
N PHE A 119 -8.09 9.76 6.04
CA PHE A 119 -7.03 10.76 6.20
C PHE A 119 -6.87 11.69 4.99
N LEU A 120 -7.63 11.50 3.91
CA LEU A 120 -7.47 12.30 2.68
C LEU A 120 -7.59 13.82 2.89
N PRO A 121 -8.51 14.35 3.72
CA PRO A 121 -8.57 15.79 3.98
C PRO A 121 -7.29 16.34 4.64
N MET A 122 -6.70 15.57 5.56
CA MET A 122 -5.40 15.89 6.17
C MET A 122 -4.30 15.95 5.12
N ILE A 123 -4.19 14.89 4.31
CA ILE A 123 -3.15 14.75 3.29
C ILE A 123 -3.25 15.90 2.29
N LYS A 124 -4.46 16.21 1.79
CA LYS A 124 -4.72 17.32 0.87
C LYS A 124 -4.23 18.64 1.46
N ARG A 125 -4.57 18.93 2.72
CA ARG A 125 -4.13 20.17 3.34
C ARG A 125 -2.62 20.23 3.52
N LEU A 126 -1.98 19.15 3.97
CA LEU A 126 -0.51 19.12 4.13
C LEU A 126 0.17 19.38 2.78
N VAL A 127 -0.32 18.79 1.69
CA VAL A 127 0.16 19.07 0.33
C VAL A 127 -0.09 20.53 -0.07
N GLU A 128 -1.26 21.11 0.23
CA GLU A 128 -1.55 22.54 -0.02
C GLU A 128 -0.59 23.49 0.73
N LEU A 129 -0.12 23.08 1.90
CA LEU A 129 0.88 23.81 2.69
C LEU A 129 2.31 23.64 2.13
N GLY A 130 2.49 22.80 1.12
CA GLY A 130 3.79 22.52 0.51
C GLY A 130 4.60 21.46 1.24
N CYS A 131 3.95 20.56 1.99
CA CYS A 131 4.62 19.36 2.50
C CYS A 131 4.90 18.40 1.34
N GLU A 132 6.07 17.75 1.38
CA GLU A 132 6.40 16.70 0.42
C GLU A 132 5.79 15.37 0.90
N LEU A 133 5.26 14.60 -0.05
CA LEU A 133 4.69 13.27 0.15
C LEU A 133 5.60 12.26 -0.56
N ASP A 134 5.86 11.09 0.03
CA ASP A 134 6.32 9.96 -0.77
C ASP A 134 5.16 9.39 -1.58
N GLN A 135 4.93 9.96 -2.77
CA GLN A 135 3.78 9.56 -3.57
C GLN A 135 3.85 8.10 -4.04
N ASN A 136 5.02 7.46 -4.05
CA ASN A 136 5.13 6.05 -4.44
C ASN A 136 4.64 5.16 -3.30
N ASP A 137 5.14 5.39 -2.10
CA ASP A 137 4.77 4.61 -0.93
C ASP A 137 3.28 4.76 -0.59
N PHE A 138 2.76 5.99 -0.69
CA PHE A 138 1.32 6.23 -0.59
C PHE A 138 0.52 5.48 -1.64
N LEU A 139 0.99 5.42 -2.89
CA LEU A 139 0.29 4.74 -3.97
C LEU A 139 0.27 3.22 -3.75
N GLU A 140 1.37 2.65 -3.27
CA GLU A 140 1.51 1.22 -2.94
C GLU A 140 0.53 0.81 -1.85
N HIS A 141 0.34 1.65 -0.84
CA HIS A 141 -0.51 1.35 0.32
C HIS A 141 -2.00 1.70 0.16
N VAL A 142 -2.44 2.33 -0.93
CA VAL A 142 -3.86 2.72 -1.15
C VAL A 142 -4.82 1.53 -1.04
N TYR A 143 -4.36 0.31 -1.32
CA TYR A 143 -5.20 -0.89 -1.31
C TYR A 143 -4.67 -1.98 -0.36
N ASP A 144 -3.78 -1.63 0.57
CA ASP A 144 -3.22 -2.59 1.55
C ASP A 144 -4.12 -2.81 2.79
N GLY A 145 -5.26 -2.13 2.85
CA GLY A 145 -6.27 -2.27 3.91
C GLY A 145 -7.26 -3.43 3.67
N ASN A 146 -7.90 -3.88 4.75
CA ASN A 146 -8.94 -4.92 4.71
C ASN A 146 -10.35 -4.36 4.43
N ASP A 147 -10.54 -3.04 4.51
CA ASP A 147 -11.84 -2.39 4.46
C ASP A 147 -11.87 -1.42 3.27
N ASP A 148 -12.62 -1.77 2.22
CA ASP A 148 -12.95 -1.01 1.01
C ASP A 148 -11.77 -0.37 0.22
N PRO A 149 -11.81 -0.32 -1.12
CA PRO A 149 -10.75 0.32 -1.89
C PRO A 149 -10.75 1.85 -1.69
N GLU A 150 -9.57 2.42 -1.43
CA GLU A 150 -9.40 3.85 -1.10
C GLU A 150 -9.34 4.71 -2.36
N TYR A 151 -10.47 4.75 -3.06
CA TYR A 151 -10.51 5.32 -4.41
C TYR A 151 -10.30 6.83 -4.44
N GLN A 152 -10.70 7.60 -3.42
CA GLN A 152 -10.52 9.05 -3.45
C GLN A 152 -9.07 9.43 -3.22
N LEU A 153 -8.35 8.67 -2.41
CA LEU A 153 -6.91 8.79 -2.24
C LEU A 153 -6.20 8.45 -3.55
N TYR A 154 -6.56 7.35 -4.22
CA TYR A 154 -6.05 7.03 -5.55
C TYR A 154 -6.26 8.19 -6.55
N ASP A 155 -7.49 8.70 -6.63
CA ASP A 155 -7.85 9.78 -7.55
C ASP A 155 -7.07 11.06 -7.25
N PHE A 156 -6.85 11.37 -5.96
CA PHE A 156 -6.03 12.49 -5.53
C PHE A 156 -4.57 12.30 -5.94
N LEU A 157 -3.94 11.18 -5.59
CA LEU A 157 -2.53 10.90 -5.88
C LEU A 157 -2.27 10.95 -7.39
N THR A 158 -3.08 10.24 -8.18
CA THR A 158 -2.87 10.13 -9.63
C THR A 158 -3.27 11.39 -10.40
N GLY A 159 -4.13 12.23 -9.82
CA GLY A 159 -4.48 13.56 -10.33
C GLY A 159 -3.44 14.64 -9.96
N HIS A 160 -2.78 14.50 -8.82
CA HIS A 160 -1.80 15.47 -8.32
C HIS A 160 -0.38 15.19 -8.86
N TYR A 161 0.04 13.93 -8.90
CA TYR A 161 1.39 13.53 -9.30
C TYR A 161 1.44 12.97 -10.72
N GLN A 162 2.48 13.38 -11.47
CA GLN A 162 2.65 12.99 -12.88
C GLN A 162 3.53 11.75 -13.07
N ARG A 163 4.32 11.37 -12.07
CA ARG A 163 5.31 10.28 -12.17
C ARG A 163 5.28 9.44 -10.91
N PHE A 164 5.26 8.13 -11.13
CA PHE A 164 5.39 7.10 -10.12
C PHE A 164 6.52 6.15 -10.52
N SER A 165 7.08 5.44 -9.55
CA SER A 165 8.02 4.37 -9.80
C SER A 165 7.30 3.21 -10.51
N PRO A 166 8.01 2.41 -11.32
CA PRO A 166 7.43 1.20 -11.90
C PRO A 166 6.94 0.21 -10.83
N GLN A 167 7.67 0.09 -9.72
CA GLN A 167 7.30 -0.79 -8.61
C GLN A 167 5.98 -0.34 -7.98
N ALA A 168 5.81 0.96 -7.71
CA ALA A 168 4.58 1.49 -7.14
C ALA A 168 3.37 1.21 -8.04
N LEU A 169 3.49 1.52 -9.33
CA LEU A 169 2.44 1.22 -10.30
C LEU A 169 2.13 -0.29 -10.34
N THR A 170 3.15 -1.14 -10.33
CA THR A 170 3.00 -2.59 -10.37
C THR A 170 2.32 -3.15 -9.12
N THR A 171 2.74 -2.72 -7.92
CA THR A 171 2.17 -3.16 -6.64
C THR A 171 0.73 -2.73 -6.50
N THR A 172 0.42 -1.46 -6.78
CA THR A 172 -0.98 -0.97 -6.75
C THR A 172 -1.84 -1.69 -7.77
N CYS A 173 -1.31 -2.00 -8.96
CA CYS A 173 -2.05 -2.77 -9.95
C CYS A 173 -2.34 -4.20 -9.48
N ALA A 174 -1.40 -4.85 -8.79
CA ALA A 174 -1.60 -6.17 -8.22
C ALA A 174 -2.64 -6.12 -7.08
N ALA A 175 -2.54 -5.12 -6.19
CA ALA A 175 -3.44 -4.94 -5.05
C ALA A 175 -4.90 -4.71 -5.49
N ILE A 176 -5.13 -3.86 -6.51
CA ILE A 176 -6.49 -3.63 -7.02
C ILE A 176 -7.04 -4.84 -7.80
N LEU A 177 -6.18 -5.67 -8.40
CA LEU A 177 -6.58 -6.93 -9.01
C LEU A 177 -7.02 -7.94 -7.95
N SER A 178 -6.27 -8.06 -6.85
CA SER A 178 -6.57 -9.01 -5.78
C SER A 178 -7.78 -8.61 -4.93
N HIS A 179 -8.25 -7.37 -5.07
CA HIS A 179 -9.41 -6.90 -4.35
C HIS A 179 -10.70 -7.41 -4.99
N GLU A 180 -11.43 -8.25 -4.26
CA GLU A 180 -12.75 -8.72 -4.66
C GLU A 180 -13.79 -7.59 -4.58
N ALA A 181 -14.66 -7.49 -5.58
CA ALA A 181 -15.73 -6.51 -5.62
C ALA A 181 -17.07 -7.20 -5.88
N ASP A 182 -17.95 -7.21 -4.88
CA ASP A 182 -19.29 -7.81 -4.98
C ASP A 182 -20.25 -7.00 -5.87
N GLU A 183 -19.96 -5.71 -6.07
CA GLU A 183 -20.79 -4.80 -6.85
C GLU A 183 -20.18 -4.55 -8.25
N ILE A 184 -21.01 -4.72 -9.28
CA ILE A 184 -20.62 -4.50 -10.69
C ILE A 184 -20.03 -3.09 -10.91
N GLU A 185 -20.51 -2.07 -10.19
CA GLU A 185 -19.97 -0.71 -10.31
C GLU A 185 -18.53 -0.61 -9.78
N LEU A 186 -18.23 -1.29 -8.68
CA LEU A 186 -16.89 -1.38 -8.10
C LEU A 186 -15.97 -2.23 -8.99
N GLU A 187 -16.46 -3.34 -9.53
CA GLU A 187 -15.71 -4.15 -10.51
C GLU A 187 -15.33 -3.31 -11.74
N ASN A 188 -16.27 -2.55 -12.29
CA ASN A 188 -15.99 -1.64 -13.41
C ASN A 188 -14.98 -0.56 -13.04
N ARG A 189 -15.03 -0.05 -11.80
CA ARG A 189 -14.05 0.93 -11.30
C ARG A 189 -12.66 0.32 -11.20
N ASN A 190 -12.53 -0.88 -10.64
CA ASN A 190 -11.26 -1.60 -10.54
C ASN A 190 -10.65 -1.83 -11.93
N GLN A 191 -11.46 -2.27 -12.90
CA GLN A 191 -11.00 -2.44 -14.29
C GLN A 191 -10.50 -1.13 -14.94
N GLN A 192 -11.17 0.01 -14.66
CA GLN A 192 -10.73 1.33 -15.12
C GLN A 192 -9.42 1.76 -14.47
N ILE A 193 -9.25 1.49 -13.18
CA ILE A 193 -8.03 1.80 -12.43
C ILE A 193 -6.86 0.97 -12.94
N VAL A 194 -7.04 -0.35 -13.11
CA VAL A 194 -6.06 -1.24 -13.74
C VAL A 194 -5.65 -0.71 -15.11
N SER A 195 -6.62 -0.33 -15.94
CA SER A 195 -6.35 0.24 -17.27
C SER A 195 -5.52 1.52 -17.20
N ASN A 196 -5.83 2.41 -16.25
CA ASN A 196 -5.12 3.66 -16.03
C ASN A 196 -3.67 3.42 -15.55
N ILE A 197 -3.49 2.51 -14.59
CA ILE A 197 -2.16 2.18 -14.06
C ILE A 197 -1.28 1.55 -15.14
N LEU A 198 -1.82 0.64 -15.95
CA LEU A 198 -1.12 0.08 -17.11
C LEU A 198 -0.78 1.15 -18.15
N ALA A 199 -1.71 2.08 -18.43
CA ALA A 199 -1.47 3.21 -19.32
C ALA A 199 -0.37 4.18 -18.80
N LYS A 200 -0.22 4.28 -17.48
CA LYS A 200 0.86 5.06 -16.82
C LYS A 200 2.21 4.36 -16.82
N GLY A 201 2.28 3.11 -17.26
CA GLY A 201 3.54 2.38 -17.46
C GLY A 201 3.87 1.34 -16.41
N ALA A 202 2.87 0.78 -15.71
CA ALA A 202 3.09 -0.44 -14.93
C ALA A 202 3.68 -1.53 -15.81
N ASP A 203 4.73 -2.18 -15.34
CA ASP A 203 5.46 -3.20 -16.09
C ASP A 203 5.11 -4.58 -15.54
N LEU A 204 4.56 -5.44 -16.40
CA LEU A 204 4.22 -6.81 -16.06
C LEU A 204 5.46 -7.60 -15.57
N ASN A 205 6.67 -7.21 -15.98
CA ASN A 205 7.89 -7.86 -15.54
C ASN A 205 8.50 -7.28 -14.26
N CYS A 206 7.95 -6.19 -13.74
CA CYS A 206 8.43 -5.58 -12.51
C CYS A 206 7.92 -6.40 -11.31
N SER A 207 8.78 -6.51 -10.30
CA SER A 207 8.42 -7.15 -9.04
C SER A 207 7.45 -6.26 -8.25
N VAL A 208 6.58 -6.90 -7.47
CA VAL A 208 5.79 -6.17 -6.46
C VAL A 208 6.69 -5.78 -5.27
N ASN A 209 6.22 -4.92 -4.38
CA ASN A 209 6.89 -4.62 -3.13
C ASN A 209 6.73 -5.82 -2.17
N ASP A 210 7.87 -6.35 -1.69
CA ASP A 210 7.93 -7.49 -0.77
C ASP A 210 7.26 -7.23 0.60
N ASN A 211 7.04 -5.96 0.95
CA ASN A 211 6.37 -5.54 2.18
C ASN A 211 4.85 -5.31 2.01
N SER A 212 4.31 -5.47 0.80
CA SER A 212 2.88 -5.27 0.53
C SER A 212 2.04 -6.51 0.81
N CYS A 213 0.71 -6.36 0.90
CA CYS A 213 -0.21 -7.48 1.07
C CYS A 213 -0.25 -8.44 -0.14
N VAL A 214 0.28 -8.00 -1.28
CA VAL A 214 0.33 -8.73 -2.55
C VAL A 214 1.71 -9.31 -2.87
N ALA A 215 2.63 -9.31 -1.89
CA ALA A 215 3.99 -9.84 -2.05
C ALA A 215 4.03 -11.29 -2.55
N ASP A 216 3.03 -12.11 -2.20
CA ASP A 216 2.94 -13.51 -2.61
C ASP A 216 2.85 -13.71 -4.14
N PHE A 217 2.46 -12.70 -4.91
CA PHE A 217 2.49 -12.81 -6.39
C PHE A 217 3.91 -12.70 -6.96
N GLY A 218 4.83 -11.99 -6.30
CA GLY A 218 6.20 -11.74 -6.79
C GLY A 218 6.31 -10.75 -7.95
N SER A 219 5.41 -10.78 -8.95
CA SER A 219 5.39 -9.83 -10.08
C SER A 219 3.98 -9.47 -10.55
N LEU A 220 3.85 -8.36 -11.29
CA LEU A 220 2.56 -8.00 -11.89
C LEU A 220 2.08 -9.04 -12.90
N PHE A 221 2.99 -9.68 -13.65
CA PHE A 221 2.65 -10.79 -14.54
C PHE A 221 1.98 -11.93 -13.77
N ALA A 222 2.53 -12.32 -12.62
CA ALA A 222 1.95 -13.38 -11.80
C ALA A 222 0.58 -12.97 -11.23
N ALA A 223 0.42 -11.73 -10.75
CA ALA A 223 -0.88 -11.24 -10.29
C ALA A 223 -1.94 -11.28 -11.41
N VAL A 224 -1.61 -10.78 -12.60
CA VAL A 224 -2.50 -10.85 -13.77
C VAL A 224 -2.79 -12.30 -14.16
N PHE A 225 -1.77 -13.16 -14.16
CA PHE A 225 -1.94 -14.56 -14.53
C PHE A 225 -2.84 -15.32 -13.55
N ALA A 226 -2.70 -15.06 -12.25
CA ALA A 226 -3.46 -15.73 -11.19
C ALA A 226 -4.91 -15.26 -11.14
N ILE A 227 -5.15 -13.96 -11.26
CA ILE A 227 -6.47 -13.38 -11.01
C ILE A 227 -7.27 -13.23 -12.30
N ALA A 228 -6.63 -12.74 -13.36
CA ALA A 228 -7.29 -12.37 -14.61
C ALA A 228 -6.48 -12.80 -15.84
N PRO A 229 -6.17 -14.11 -16.00
CA PRO A 229 -5.30 -14.61 -17.07
C PRO A 229 -5.74 -14.20 -18.49
N GLN A 230 -7.05 -13.99 -18.70
CA GLN A 230 -7.62 -13.49 -19.95
C GLN A 230 -7.11 -12.10 -20.36
N MET A 231 -6.69 -11.27 -19.41
CA MET A 231 -6.16 -9.93 -19.68
C MET A 231 -4.88 -9.98 -20.50
N LEU A 232 -4.05 -11.02 -20.34
CA LEU A 232 -2.78 -11.18 -21.05
C LEU A 232 -2.90 -11.14 -22.58
N ASP A 233 -4.09 -11.42 -23.11
CA ASP A 233 -4.39 -11.34 -24.55
C ASP A 233 -5.38 -10.25 -24.92
N SER A 234 -6.28 -9.87 -24.01
CA SER A 234 -7.43 -9.01 -24.33
C SER A 234 -7.24 -7.56 -23.94
N HIS A 235 -6.36 -7.28 -22.98
CA HIS A 235 -6.22 -5.93 -22.43
C HIS A 235 -5.40 -5.03 -23.38
N PRO A 236 -5.89 -3.84 -23.77
CA PRO A 236 -5.27 -3.01 -24.80
C PRO A 236 -3.89 -2.43 -24.42
N HIS A 237 -3.62 -2.33 -23.11
CA HIS A 237 -2.33 -1.86 -22.60
C HIS A 237 -1.33 -2.98 -22.34
N ILE A 238 -1.72 -4.26 -22.46
CA ILE A 238 -0.79 -5.38 -22.45
C ILE A 238 -0.34 -5.61 -23.89
N ALA A 239 0.97 -5.58 -24.13
CA ALA A 239 1.50 -5.74 -25.48
C ALA A 239 1.03 -7.07 -26.07
N LYS A 240 0.49 -7.04 -27.31
CA LYS A 240 0.01 -8.25 -27.99
C LYS A 240 1.07 -9.35 -28.08
N ASP A 241 2.32 -8.94 -28.24
CA ASP A 241 3.51 -9.79 -28.34
C ASP A 241 4.29 -9.86 -27.01
N TYR A 242 3.63 -9.55 -25.89
CA TYR A 242 4.22 -9.66 -24.56
C TYR A 242 4.72 -11.09 -24.29
N LEU A 243 5.92 -11.16 -23.72
CA LEU A 243 6.51 -12.37 -23.17
C LEU A 243 7.06 -12.04 -21.77
N PRO A 244 6.75 -12.84 -20.74
CA PRO A 244 7.37 -12.68 -19.44
C PRO A 244 8.87 -12.96 -19.53
N ASN A 245 9.68 -12.14 -18.88
CA ASN A 245 11.13 -12.32 -18.82
C ASN A 245 11.51 -13.29 -17.68
N GLU A 246 12.79 -13.67 -17.62
CA GLU A 246 13.27 -14.63 -16.62
C GLU A 246 13.07 -14.13 -15.18
N THR A 247 13.17 -12.82 -14.93
CA THR A 247 12.94 -12.21 -13.60
C THR A 247 11.48 -12.36 -13.17
N ALA A 248 10.54 -11.98 -14.03
CA ALA A 248 9.10 -12.07 -13.74
C ALA A 248 8.65 -13.50 -13.44
N LEU A 249 9.35 -14.50 -13.99
CA LEU A 249 9.06 -15.93 -13.81
C LEU A 249 9.78 -16.55 -12.61
N ALA A 250 10.93 -16.02 -12.20
CA ALA A 250 11.74 -16.59 -11.13
C ALA A 250 11.10 -16.43 -9.74
N ASP A 251 10.35 -15.34 -9.56
CA ASP A 251 9.81 -14.95 -8.25
C ASP A 251 8.33 -15.35 -8.07
N ILE A 252 7.76 -16.12 -9.01
CA ILE A 252 6.36 -16.55 -8.93
C ILE A 252 6.20 -17.63 -7.88
N ASN A 253 5.34 -17.38 -6.89
CA ASN A 253 4.88 -18.42 -5.97
C ASN A 253 3.80 -19.29 -6.66
N TRP A 254 4.24 -20.28 -7.45
CA TRP A 254 3.32 -21.17 -8.16
C TRP A 254 2.37 -21.91 -7.21
N GLN A 255 2.81 -22.23 -6.01
CA GLN A 255 1.95 -22.88 -5.02
C GLN A 255 0.76 -21.98 -4.66
N TYR A 256 1.02 -20.70 -4.38
CA TYR A 256 -0.01 -19.69 -4.10
C TYR A 256 -0.94 -19.48 -5.29
N VAL A 257 -0.40 -19.33 -6.50
CA VAL A 257 -1.20 -19.19 -7.74
C VAL A 257 -2.11 -20.40 -7.96
N ILE A 258 -1.63 -21.61 -7.69
CA ILE A 258 -2.41 -22.83 -7.93
C ILE A 258 -3.51 -23.02 -6.88
N LEU A 259 -3.15 -22.87 -5.60
CA LEU A 259 -4.04 -23.18 -4.49
C LEU A 259 -5.02 -22.05 -4.19
N GLU A 260 -4.52 -20.81 -4.04
CA GLU A 260 -5.31 -19.68 -3.56
C GLU A 260 -6.07 -18.96 -4.68
N ASN A 261 -5.65 -19.12 -5.95
CA ASN A 261 -6.26 -18.44 -7.10
C ASN A 261 -6.97 -19.40 -8.08
N ASN A 262 -7.35 -20.60 -7.60
CA ASN A 262 -8.24 -21.51 -8.34
C ASN A 262 -7.75 -21.82 -9.76
N PHE A 263 -6.51 -22.32 -9.87
CA PHE A 263 -5.91 -22.60 -11.16
C PHE A 263 -6.76 -23.54 -12.00
N GLY A 264 -7.02 -23.14 -13.24
CA GLY A 264 -8.11 -23.71 -14.04
C GLY A 264 -7.96 -23.55 -15.56
N PRO A 265 -9.05 -23.76 -16.32
CA PRO A 265 -9.01 -23.76 -17.78
C PRO A 265 -8.49 -22.46 -18.41
N THR A 266 -8.82 -21.30 -17.84
CA THR A 266 -8.37 -19.98 -18.32
C THR A 266 -6.86 -19.81 -18.16
N HIS A 267 -6.29 -20.31 -17.06
CA HIS A 267 -4.85 -20.36 -16.80
C HIS A 267 -4.13 -21.25 -17.82
N LEU A 268 -4.67 -22.43 -18.10
CA LEU A 268 -4.13 -23.34 -19.12
C LEU A 268 -4.15 -22.71 -20.52
N GLU A 269 -5.23 -21.99 -20.86
CA GLU A 269 -5.32 -21.28 -22.13
C GLU A 269 -4.24 -20.18 -22.23
N ALA A 270 -4.06 -19.39 -21.17
CA ALA A 270 -3.02 -18.36 -21.10
C ALA A 270 -1.62 -18.95 -21.24
N LEU A 271 -1.30 -20.04 -20.52
CA LEU A 271 -0.02 -20.76 -20.66
C LEU A 271 0.19 -21.24 -22.09
N SER A 272 -0.81 -21.89 -22.69
CA SER A 272 -0.71 -22.43 -24.05
C SER A 272 -0.40 -21.33 -25.08
N LYS A 273 -1.03 -20.16 -24.95
CA LYS A 273 -0.78 -19.02 -25.84
C LYS A 273 0.59 -18.40 -25.62
N LEU A 274 1.04 -18.26 -24.37
CA LEU A 274 2.40 -17.78 -24.07
C LEU A 274 3.46 -18.71 -24.65
N VAL A 275 3.29 -20.04 -24.52
CA VAL A 275 4.16 -21.04 -25.16
C VAL A 275 4.14 -20.88 -26.69
N ALA A 276 2.97 -20.72 -27.29
CA ALA A 276 2.84 -20.52 -28.74
C ALA A 276 3.51 -19.22 -29.23
N LYS A 277 3.56 -18.18 -28.39
CA LYS A 277 4.29 -16.92 -28.64
C LYS A 277 5.80 -17.04 -28.40
N GLY A 278 6.28 -18.15 -27.84
CA GLY A 278 7.70 -18.41 -27.57
C GLY A 278 8.18 -18.07 -26.16
N ALA A 279 7.27 -17.95 -25.19
CA ALA A 279 7.64 -17.75 -23.79
C ALA A 279 8.41 -18.96 -23.24
N LYS A 280 9.49 -18.70 -22.51
CA LYS A 280 10.29 -19.72 -21.82
C LYS A 280 9.73 -19.97 -20.41
N LEU A 281 8.54 -20.54 -20.34
CA LEU A 281 7.87 -20.82 -19.07
C LEU A 281 8.49 -22.05 -18.37
N PRO A 282 8.54 -22.06 -17.02
CA PRO A 282 9.01 -23.21 -16.24
C PRO A 282 7.94 -24.32 -16.17
N LEU A 283 7.50 -24.83 -17.33
CA LEU A 283 6.36 -25.77 -17.43
C LEU A 283 6.53 -27.05 -16.61
N ALA A 284 7.77 -27.53 -16.44
CA ALA A 284 8.04 -28.70 -15.61
C ALA A 284 7.75 -28.42 -14.12
N GLU A 285 8.23 -27.28 -13.63
CA GLU A 285 8.02 -26.83 -12.25
C GLU A 285 6.54 -26.55 -11.97
N ILE A 286 5.84 -25.90 -12.89
CA ILE A 286 4.39 -25.65 -12.76
C ILE A 286 3.65 -26.98 -12.62
N ALA A 287 3.96 -27.97 -13.46
CA ALA A 287 3.30 -29.28 -13.39
C ALA A 287 3.61 -30.03 -12.08
N GLU A 288 4.85 -29.94 -11.59
CA GLU A 288 5.26 -30.52 -10.30
C GLU A 288 4.50 -29.87 -9.14
N ASN A 289 4.38 -28.53 -9.12
CA ASN A 289 3.59 -27.83 -8.10
C ASN A 289 2.11 -28.23 -8.12
N ILE A 290 1.50 -28.42 -9.30
CA ILE A 290 0.11 -28.89 -9.41
C ILE A 290 -0.04 -30.31 -8.83
N GLU A 291 0.90 -31.20 -9.11
CA GLU A 291 0.90 -32.58 -8.60
C GLU A 291 1.07 -32.62 -7.07
N ASP A 292 1.98 -31.80 -6.53
CA ASP A 292 2.22 -31.69 -5.09
C ASP A 292 1.00 -31.12 -4.34
N ILE A 293 0.34 -30.10 -4.89
CA ILE A 293 -0.90 -29.53 -4.31
C ILE A 293 -2.03 -30.56 -4.36
N TRP A 294 -2.20 -31.26 -5.48
CA TRP A 294 -3.20 -32.32 -5.57
C TRP A 294 -2.97 -33.39 -4.49
N GLN A 295 -1.71 -33.80 -4.28
CA GLN A 295 -1.37 -34.77 -3.24
C GLN A 295 -1.70 -34.23 -1.84
N TYR A 296 -1.28 -32.99 -1.53
CA TYR A 296 -1.57 -32.32 -0.26
C TYR A 296 -3.08 -32.24 0.03
N LEU A 297 -3.88 -31.81 -0.94
CA LEU A 297 -5.33 -31.72 -0.80
C LEU A 297 -5.96 -33.11 -0.63
N ASN A 298 -5.50 -34.11 -1.38
CA ASN A 298 -6.01 -35.47 -1.27
C ASN A 298 -5.70 -36.09 0.09
N GLU A 299 -4.51 -35.87 0.65
CA GLU A 299 -4.15 -36.24 2.02
C GLU A 299 -5.08 -35.54 3.03
N ARG A 300 -5.38 -34.24 2.84
CA ARG A 300 -6.36 -33.51 3.68
C ARG A 300 -7.77 -34.09 3.63
N VAL A 301 -8.23 -34.54 2.47
CA VAL A 301 -9.53 -35.20 2.32
C VAL A 301 -9.54 -36.55 3.04
N VAL A 302 -8.53 -37.38 2.79
CA VAL A 302 -8.50 -38.78 3.27
C VAL A 302 -8.18 -38.89 4.75
N GLU A 303 -7.20 -38.13 5.24
CA GLU A 303 -6.72 -38.24 6.62
C GLU A 303 -7.49 -37.34 7.59
N TYR A 304 -7.92 -36.16 7.12
CA TYR A 304 -8.50 -35.13 7.98
C TYR A 304 -9.99 -34.87 7.71
N ASN A 305 -10.62 -35.57 6.75
CA ASN A 305 -12.00 -35.33 6.32
C ASN A 305 -12.28 -33.84 6.00
N SER A 306 -11.30 -33.15 5.43
CA SER A 306 -11.40 -31.70 5.13
C SER A 306 -12.43 -31.47 4.03
N THR A 307 -13.52 -30.77 4.34
CA THR A 307 -14.57 -30.42 3.37
C THR A 307 -14.04 -29.48 2.28
N ASP A 308 -13.27 -28.47 2.65
CA ASP A 308 -12.81 -27.44 1.72
C ASP A 308 -11.83 -28.03 0.67
N ALA A 309 -10.96 -28.95 1.10
CA ALA A 309 -10.08 -29.68 0.20
C ALA A 309 -10.85 -30.61 -0.75
N ALA A 310 -11.95 -31.20 -0.27
CA ALA A 310 -12.80 -32.06 -1.10
C ALA A 310 -13.57 -31.24 -2.14
N GLU A 311 -14.05 -30.06 -1.76
CA GLU A 311 -14.71 -29.10 -2.66
C GLU A 311 -13.74 -28.65 -3.76
N HIS A 312 -12.55 -28.18 -3.38
CA HIS A 312 -11.53 -27.75 -4.34
C HIS A 312 -11.15 -28.86 -5.34
N LEU A 313 -10.91 -30.09 -4.86
CA LEU A 313 -10.62 -31.24 -5.73
C LEU A 313 -11.80 -31.68 -6.61
N SER A 314 -13.02 -31.34 -6.23
CA SER A 314 -14.22 -31.61 -7.02
C SER A 314 -14.44 -30.57 -8.12
N GLU A 315 -14.00 -29.34 -7.89
CA GLU A 315 -14.13 -28.22 -8.82
C GLU A 315 -12.99 -28.20 -9.85
N PHE A 316 -11.76 -28.52 -9.44
CA PHE A 316 -10.56 -28.42 -10.28
C PHE A 316 -9.91 -29.79 -10.53
N ASP A 317 -9.82 -30.17 -11.82
CA ASP A 317 -9.13 -31.41 -12.24
C ASP A 317 -7.61 -31.19 -12.34
N LEU A 318 -6.98 -30.96 -11.19
CA LEU A 318 -5.55 -30.64 -11.09
C LEU A 318 -4.66 -31.66 -11.81
N MET A 319 -4.98 -32.96 -11.74
CA MET A 319 -4.20 -33.99 -12.43
C MET A 319 -4.32 -33.91 -13.95
N ALA A 320 -5.51 -33.60 -14.49
CA ALA A 320 -5.63 -33.31 -15.92
C ALA A 320 -4.85 -32.04 -16.31
N TYR A 321 -4.84 -31.03 -15.44
CA TYR A 321 -4.13 -29.78 -15.68
C TYR A 321 -2.61 -29.98 -15.70
N ALA A 322 -2.04 -30.71 -14.73
CA ALA A 322 -0.61 -31.08 -14.74
C ALA A 322 -0.21 -31.81 -16.02
N LYS A 323 -1.04 -32.77 -16.46
CA LYS A 323 -0.82 -33.49 -17.73
C LYS A 323 -0.85 -32.57 -18.94
N ALA A 324 -1.77 -31.59 -18.96
CA ALA A 324 -1.85 -30.59 -20.02
C ALA A 324 -0.59 -29.72 -20.06
N VAL A 325 -0.14 -29.22 -18.92
CA VAL A 325 1.10 -28.41 -18.80
C VAL A 325 2.32 -29.20 -19.28
N ARG A 326 2.47 -30.47 -18.87
CA ARG A 326 3.55 -31.35 -19.35
C ARG A 326 3.50 -31.58 -20.87
N ALA A 327 2.32 -31.57 -21.48
CA ALA A 327 2.18 -31.73 -22.93
C ALA A 327 2.65 -30.47 -23.69
N MET A 328 2.54 -29.28 -23.09
CA MET A 328 3.02 -28.02 -23.68
C MET A 328 4.56 -27.94 -23.73
N ALA A 329 5.26 -28.72 -22.91
CA ALA A 329 6.73 -28.74 -22.84
C ALA A 329 7.40 -29.60 -23.94
N LYS A 330 6.63 -30.26 -24.81
CA LYS A 330 7.11 -31.20 -25.83
C LYS A 330 7.09 -30.61 -27.23
#